data_AF-A0ABD6WIV8-F1
#
_entry.id   AF-A0ABD6WIV8-F1
#
_cell.length_a   1.000
_cell.length_b   1.000
_cell.length_c   1.000
_cell.angle_alpha   90.00
_cell.angle_beta   90.00
_cell.angle_gamma   90.00
#
_symmetry.space_group_name_H-M   'P 1'
#
loop_
_entity.id
_entity.type
_entity.pdbx_description
1 polymer ?
#
loop_
_entity_poly.entity_id
_entity_poly.type
_entity_poly.pdbx_seq_one_letter_code
_entity_poly.pdbx_strand_id
1 'polypeptide(L)'
;MVRAVETLRDRARLTNTELIRAAGISANYFYIRLRGEAPFTTNDIEKLAGAFGVEPYEVLQLASSPNPEDGGGELTAERIDGREFARRLRFLAEGPTSADAQIFTLDTLVQSIRGRDISFEPKDWDELLELEGSTRLPVDLLVGLSEFFGVSYEYLTARREDEASELIEAEIRFHRALLATGATSISARALGGMNAKQLAAVTKAILSIERTPKEGTTE
;
A
#
# COMPACT_ATOMS: atom_id res chain seq x y z
N MET A 1 -6.48 -19.81 -17.60
CA MET A 1 -6.88 -20.37 -18.92
C MET A 1 -8.29 -19.95 -19.34
N VAL A 2 -9.37 -20.34 -18.64
CA VAL A 2 -10.77 -19.98 -18.99
C VAL A 2 -10.92 -18.48 -19.29
N ARG A 3 -10.44 -17.63 -18.38
CA ARG A 3 -10.42 -16.17 -18.53
C ARG A 3 -9.77 -15.68 -19.83
N ALA A 4 -8.61 -16.25 -20.20
CA ALA A 4 -7.91 -15.84 -21.41
C ALA A 4 -8.73 -16.15 -22.67
N VAL A 5 -9.45 -17.28 -22.66
CA VAL A 5 -10.38 -17.66 -23.72
C VAL A 5 -11.54 -16.68 -23.81
N GLU A 6 -12.11 -16.28 -22.67
CA GLU A 6 -13.22 -15.31 -22.62
C GLU A 6 -12.78 -13.91 -23.07
N THR A 7 -11.64 -13.43 -22.58
CA THR A 7 -11.08 -12.12 -22.96
C THR A 7 -10.76 -12.06 -24.46
N LEU A 8 -10.13 -13.09 -25.02
CA LEU A 8 -9.82 -13.12 -26.46
C LEU A 8 -11.07 -13.26 -27.32
N ARG A 9 -12.06 -14.05 -26.87
CA ARG A 9 -13.36 -14.14 -27.52
C ARG A 9 -14.04 -12.77 -27.59
N ASP A 10 -14.06 -12.03 -26.49
CA ASP A 10 -14.70 -10.72 -26.42
C ASP A 10 -13.97 -9.69 -27.29
N ARG A 11 -12.63 -9.72 -27.31
CA ARG A 11 -11.81 -8.89 -28.22
C ARG A 11 -12.07 -9.21 -29.70
N ALA A 12 -12.19 -10.49 -30.02
CA ALA A 12 -12.50 -10.97 -31.38
C ALA A 12 -13.99 -10.81 -31.74
N ARG A 13 -14.84 -10.38 -30.79
CA ARG A 13 -16.30 -10.25 -30.93
C ARG A 13 -16.97 -11.53 -31.43
N LEU A 14 -16.47 -12.68 -31.00
CA LEU A 14 -17.01 -13.99 -31.35
C LEU A 14 -18.01 -14.46 -30.31
N THR A 15 -19.08 -15.13 -30.74
CA THR A 15 -19.89 -15.96 -29.84
C THR A 15 -19.16 -17.26 -29.53
N ASN A 16 -19.54 -17.95 -28.45
CA ASN A 16 -19.01 -19.30 -28.17
C ASN A 16 -19.26 -20.26 -29.34
N THR A 17 -20.42 -20.18 -30.00
CA THR A 17 -20.75 -21.02 -31.16
C THR A 17 -19.80 -20.77 -32.34
N GLU A 18 -19.47 -19.51 -32.62
CA GLU A 18 -18.53 -19.15 -33.69
C GLU A 18 -17.11 -19.56 -33.35
N LEU A 19 -16.68 -19.35 -32.10
CA LEU A 19 -15.38 -19.80 -31.62
C LEU A 19 -15.23 -21.32 -31.69
N ILE A 20 -16.22 -22.08 -31.23
CA ILE A 20 -16.25 -23.55 -31.28
C ILE A 20 -16.10 -24.03 -32.74
N ARG A 21 -16.82 -23.38 -33.67
CA ARG A 21 -16.74 -23.69 -35.10
C ARG A 21 -15.36 -23.37 -35.67
N ALA A 22 -14.82 -22.19 -35.38
CA ALA A 22 -13.53 -21.74 -35.87
C ALA A 22 -12.37 -22.58 -35.34
N ALA A 23 -12.42 -22.99 -34.08
CA ALA A 23 -11.40 -23.84 -33.44
C ALA A 23 -11.52 -25.33 -33.79
N GLY A 24 -12.59 -25.75 -34.49
CA GLY A 24 -12.80 -27.15 -34.88
C GLY A 24 -12.92 -28.11 -33.69
N ILE A 25 -13.53 -27.65 -32.59
CA ILE A 25 -13.77 -28.44 -31.37
C ILE A 25 -15.27 -28.70 -31.18
N SER A 26 -15.64 -29.78 -30.49
CA SER A 26 -17.06 -30.03 -30.21
C SER A 26 -17.54 -29.12 -29.07
N ALA A 27 -18.82 -28.74 -29.11
CA ALA A 27 -19.40 -27.87 -28.08
C ALA A 27 -19.30 -28.48 -26.68
N ASN A 28 -19.61 -29.78 -26.54
CA ASN A 28 -19.49 -30.48 -25.26
C ASN A 28 -18.04 -30.46 -24.72
N TYR A 29 -17.06 -30.71 -25.60
CA TYR A 29 -15.64 -30.69 -25.24
C TYR A 29 -15.15 -29.30 -24.80
N PHE A 30 -15.65 -28.24 -25.45
CA PHE A 30 -15.36 -26.84 -25.11
C PHE A 30 -15.97 -26.45 -23.75
N TYR A 31 -17.27 -26.71 -23.54
CA TYR A 31 -17.96 -26.28 -22.32
C TYR A 31 -17.49 -27.01 -21.06
N ILE A 32 -17.10 -28.28 -21.14
CA ILE A 32 -16.47 -29.00 -20.02
C ILE A 32 -15.20 -28.25 -19.55
N ARG A 33 -14.37 -27.77 -20.48
CA ARG A 33 -13.14 -27.03 -20.15
C ARG A 33 -13.42 -25.60 -19.70
N LEU A 34 -14.39 -24.94 -20.32
CA LEU A 34 -14.81 -23.60 -19.95
C LEU A 34 -15.36 -23.56 -18.51
N ARG A 35 -16.06 -24.61 -18.07
CA ARG A 35 -16.54 -24.77 -16.68
C ARG A 35 -15.46 -25.22 -15.69
N GLY A 36 -14.23 -25.47 -16.14
CA GLY A 36 -13.14 -25.94 -15.29
C GLY A 36 -13.20 -27.42 -14.90
N GLU A 37 -14.10 -28.21 -15.50
CA GLU A 37 -14.23 -29.65 -15.23
C GLU A 37 -13.09 -30.46 -15.87
N ALA A 38 -12.37 -29.88 -16.85
CA ALA A 38 -11.14 -30.43 -17.41
C ALA A 38 -10.19 -29.29 -17.83
N PRO A 39 -8.86 -29.50 -17.80
CA PRO A 39 -7.91 -28.49 -18.23
C PRO A 39 -7.88 -28.34 -19.77
N PHE A 40 -7.51 -27.13 -20.23
CA PHE A 40 -7.10 -26.91 -21.61
C PHE A 40 -5.71 -27.52 -21.84
N THR A 41 -5.58 -28.30 -22.91
CA THR A 41 -4.32 -28.89 -23.35
C THR A 41 -3.55 -27.96 -24.29
N THR A 42 -2.28 -28.24 -24.55
CA THR A 42 -1.48 -27.50 -25.55
C THR A 42 -2.12 -27.49 -26.94
N ASN A 43 -2.67 -28.62 -27.37
CA ASN A 43 -3.41 -28.72 -28.64
C ASN A 43 -4.71 -27.88 -28.62
N ASP A 44 -5.36 -27.72 -27.47
CA ASP A 44 -6.53 -26.83 -27.37
C ASP A 44 -6.09 -25.36 -27.50
N ILE A 45 -4.93 -25.00 -26.94
CA ILE A 45 -4.36 -23.66 -27.03
C ILE A 45 -4.02 -23.30 -28.48
N GLU A 46 -3.38 -24.21 -29.23
CA GLU A 46 -3.06 -23.99 -30.64
C GLU A 46 -4.32 -23.76 -31.50
N LYS A 47 -5.37 -24.56 -31.27
CA LYS A 47 -6.65 -24.43 -31.97
C LYS A 47 -7.37 -23.12 -31.65
N LEU A 48 -7.37 -22.73 -30.39
CA LEU A 48 -7.99 -21.48 -29.95
C LEU A 48 -7.20 -20.26 -30.46
N ALA A 49 -5.88 -20.31 -30.42
CA ALA A 49 -5.02 -19.26 -30.97
C ALA A 49 -5.29 -19.04 -32.47
N GLY A 50 -5.36 -20.13 -33.25
CA GLY A 50 -5.74 -20.08 -34.65
C GLY A 50 -7.14 -19.51 -34.89
N ALA A 51 -8.11 -19.81 -34.02
CA ALA A 51 -9.47 -19.26 -34.11
C ALA A 51 -9.54 -17.77 -33.75
N PHE A 52 -8.67 -17.29 -32.86
CA PHE A 52 -8.58 -15.88 -32.49
C PHE A 52 -7.68 -15.05 -33.42
N GLY A 53 -6.86 -15.69 -34.25
CA GLY A 53 -5.88 -15.01 -35.10
C GLY A 53 -4.68 -14.45 -34.33
N VAL A 54 -4.31 -15.09 -33.23
CA VAL A 54 -3.15 -14.72 -32.37
C VAL A 54 -2.17 -15.89 -32.26
N GLU A 55 -0.96 -15.63 -31.76
CA GLU A 55 0.00 -16.70 -31.51
C GLU A 55 -0.35 -17.51 -30.23
N PRO A 56 -0.06 -18.83 -30.17
CA PRO A 56 -0.30 -19.64 -28.96
C PRO A 56 0.35 -19.07 -27.69
N TYR A 57 1.51 -18.42 -27.84
CA TYR A 57 2.20 -17.75 -26.74
C TYR A 57 1.37 -16.60 -26.15
N GLU A 58 0.60 -15.86 -26.95
CA GLU A 58 -0.25 -14.77 -26.46
C GLU A 58 -1.40 -15.30 -25.61
N VAL A 59 -1.98 -16.44 -25.98
CA VAL A 59 -3.03 -17.11 -25.19
C VAL A 59 -2.47 -17.54 -23.84
N LEU A 60 -1.28 -18.13 -23.82
CA LEU A 60 -0.57 -18.52 -22.60
C LEU A 60 -0.20 -17.31 -21.74
N GLN A 61 0.34 -16.26 -22.36
CA GLN A 61 0.70 -15.03 -21.67
C GLN A 61 -0.52 -14.43 -20.97
N LEU A 62 -1.64 -14.29 -21.67
CA LEU A 62 -2.89 -13.79 -21.08
C LEU A 62 -3.45 -14.72 -20.01
N ALA A 63 -3.29 -16.03 -20.16
CA ALA A 63 -3.71 -16.98 -19.14
C ALA A 63 -2.84 -16.93 -17.87
N SER A 64 -1.58 -16.53 -18.00
CA SER A 64 -0.61 -16.34 -16.92
C SER A 64 -0.59 -14.92 -16.38
N SER A 65 -1.11 -13.93 -17.12
CA SER A 65 -1.21 -12.56 -16.64
C SER A 65 -2.14 -12.51 -15.42
N PRO A 66 -1.75 -11.83 -14.33
CA PRO A 66 -2.67 -11.55 -13.23
C PRO A 66 -3.89 -10.79 -13.76
N ASN A 67 -5.07 -11.08 -13.23
CA ASN A 67 -6.27 -10.35 -13.60
C ASN A 67 -6.31 -9.03 -12.81
N PRO A 68 -6.59 -7.88 -13.43
CA PRO A 68 -6.95 -6.68 -12.67
C PRO A 68 -8.24 -6.87 -11.84
N GLU A 69 -9.12 -7.79 -12.23
CA GLU A 69 -10.40 -8.07 -11.54
C GLU A 69 -10.38 -9.32 -10.64
N ASP A 70 -9.52 -10.32 -10.89
CA ASP A 70 -9.17 -11.36 -9.91
C ASP A 70 -8.00 -10.82 -9.11
N GLY A 71 -8.30 -10.05 -8.07
CA GLY A 71 -7.32 -9.35 -7.26
C GLY A 71 -6.09 -10.22 -6.94
N GLY A 72 -4.96 -9.85 -7.54
CA GLY A 72 -3.65 -10.09 -6.94
C GLY A 72 -3.58 -9.60 -5.49
N GLY A 73 -4.52 -8.73 -5.09
CA GLY A 73 -4.74 -8.29 -3.72
C GLY A 73 -5.03 -9.39 -2.70
N GLU A 74 -5.44 -10.62 -3.03
CA GLU A 74 -5.63 -11.62 -1.96
C GLU A 74 -4.31 -12.25 -1.46
N LEU A 75 -3.26 -12.26 -2.28
CA LEU A 75 -1.90 -12.68 -1.88
C LEU A 75 -1.00 -11.50 -1.51
N THR A 76 -1.37 -10.27 -1.90
CA THR A 76 -0.61 -9.06 -1.60
C THR A 76 -1.34 -8.09 -0.67
N ALA A 77 -2.47 -8.44 -0.06
CA ALA A 77 -3.09 -7.60 0.97
C ALA A 77 -2.75 -8.10 2.38
N GLU A 78 -2.24 -7.19 3.21
CA GLU A 78 -1.98 -7.46 4.61
C GLU A 78 -3.21 -7.16 5.46
N ARG A 79 -3.47 -8.04 6.44
CA ARG A 79 -4.51 -7.83 7.44
C ARG A 79 -3.96 -7.01 8.61
N ILE A 80 -4.48 -5.80 8.75
CA ILE A 80 -4.11 -4.81 9.75
C ILE A 80 -5.23 -4.56 10.76
N ASP A 81 -4.90 -3.86 11.85
CA ASP A 81 -5.88 -3.18 12.69
C ASP A 81 -6.11 -1.78 12.11
N GLY A 82 -7.30 -1.56 11.53
CA GLY A 82 -7.65 -0.32 10.84
C GLY A 82 -7.65 0.89 11.76
N ARG A 83 -8.07 0.72 13.02
CA ARG A 83 -8.12 1.81 14.01
C ARG A 83 -6.71 2.28 14.36
N GLU A 84 -5.82 1.36 14.69
CA GLU A 84 -4.45 1.72 15.05
C GLU A 84 -3.68 2.28 13.86
N PHE A 85 -3.87 1.69 12.68
CA PHE A 85 -3.31 2.20 11.42
C PHE A 85 -3.77 3.64 11.13
N ALA A 86 -5.07 3.92 11.17
CA ALA A 86 -5.62 5.26 10.97
C ALA A 86 -5.08 6.27 11.99
N ARG A 87 -4.98 5.87 13.26
CA ARG A 87 -4.45 6.68 14.36
C ARG A 87 -2.97 7.03 14.16
N ARG A 88 -2.15 6.11 13.64
CA ARG A 88 -0.76 6.37 13.25
C ARG A 88 -0.65 7.25 12.00
N LEU A 89 -1.48 7.03 10.98
CA LEU A 89 -1.50 7.91 9.80
C LEU A 89 -1.82 9.36 10.17
N ARG A 90 -2.83 9.59 11.03
CA ARG A 90 -3.13 10.93 11.55
C ARG A 90 -1.91 11.53 12.26
N PHE A 91 -1.28 10.78 13.16
CA PHE A 91 -0.10 11.22 13.88
C PHE A 91 1.07 11.59 12.95
N LEU A 92 1.33 10.80 11.91
CA LEU A 92 2.39 11.07 10.93
C LEU A 92 2.06 12.30 10.07
N ALA A 93 0.80 12.48 9.68
CA ALA A 93 0.33 13.62 8.88
C ALA A 93 0.39 14.97 9.63
N GLU A 94 0.44 14.99 10.96
CA GLU A 94 0.50 16.22 11.76
C GLU A 94 1.79 17.05 11.57
N GLY A 95 2.86 16.46 11.04
CA GLY A 95 4.11 17.19 10.88
C GLY A 95 5.29 16.31 10.46
N PRO A 96 6.49 16.91 10.32
CA PRO A 96 7.66 16.18 9.86
C PRO A 96 8.02 15.02 10.79
N THR A 97 8.47 13.92 10.20
CA THR A 97 8.93 12.72 10.91
C THR A 97 10.43 12.75 11.20
N SER A 98 11.20 13.55 10.46
CA SER A 98 12.63 13.81 10.67
C SER A 98 13.00 15.24 10.25
N ALA A 99 14.24 15.66 10.50
CA ALA A 99 14.72 17.02 10.17
C ALA A 99 14.75 17.29 8.66
N ASP A 100 15.00 16.26 7.86
CA ASP A 100 15.08 16.35 6.39
C ASP A 100 13.75 15.99 5.71
N ALA A 101 12.75 15.54 6.48
CA ALA A 101 11.45 15.17 5.94
C ALA A 101 10.67 16.42 5.50
N GLN A 102 10.09 16.35 4.31
CA GLN A 102 9.16 17.37 3.83
C GLN A 102 7.90 17.39 4.73
N ILE A 103 7.32 18.57 4.92
CA ILE A 103 6.00 18.70 5.55
C ILE A 103 4.97 17.96 4.69
N PHE A 104 4.16 17.11 5.32
CA PHE A 104 3.11 16.36 4.65
C PHE A 104 2.15 17.27 3.87
N THR A 105 1.90 16.91 2.62
CA THR A 105 0.73 17.36 1.86
C THR A 105 0.13 16.18 1.12
N LEU A 106 -1.19 16.16 0.97
CA LEU A 106 -1.86 15.07 0.26
C LEU A 106 -1.41 14.99 -1.22
N ASP A 107 -1.16 16.13 -1.86
CA ASP A 107 -0.63 16.16 -3.22
C ASP A 107 0.74 15.47 -3.34
N THR A 108 1.67 15.73 -2.41
CA THR A 108 3.00 15.09 -2.45
C THR A 108 2.91 13.59 -2.20
N LEU A 109 2.03 13.16 -1.29
CA LEU A 109 1.74 11.74 -1.06
C LEU A 109 1.21 11.08 -2.35
N VAL A 110 0.16 11.64 -2.95
CA VAL A 110 -0.44 11.11 -4.18
C VAL A 110 0.60 11.03 -5.30
N GLN A 111 1.43 12.05 -5.48
CA GLN A 111 2.49 12.01 -6.50
C GLN A 111 3.55 10.94 -6.20
N SER A 112 3.91 10.72 -4.93
CA SER A 112 4.88 9.69 -4.55
C SER A 112 4.37 8.26 -4.81
N ILE A 113 3.06 8.04 -4.70
CA ILE A 113 2.43 6.72 -4.87
C ILE A 113 2.11 6.43 -6.34
N ARG A 114 1.87 7.44 -7.18
CA ARG A 114 1.51 7.30 -8.62
C ARG A 114 2.47 6.46 -9.48
N GLY A 115 3.71 6.23 -9.03
CA GLY A 115 4.68 5.37 -9.71
C GLY A 115 4.56 3.87 -9.36
N ARG A 116 3.71 3.51 -8.40
CA ARG A 116 3.41 2.14 -8.02
C ARG A 116 2.20 1.66 -8.82
N ASP A 117 2.04 0.35 -9.01
CA ASP A 117 0.87 -0.26 -9.66
C ASP A 117 -0.38 -0.18 -8.75
N ILE A 118 -0.67 1.02 -8.25
CA ILE A 118 -1.68 1.34 -7.24
C ILE A 118 -2.40 2.60 -7.69
N SER A 119 -3.72 2.51 -7.79
CA SER A 119 -4.56 3.70 -7.89
C SER A 119 -4.73 4.31 -6.49
N PHE A 120 -4.29 5.56 -6.30
CA PHE A 120 -4.47 6.29 -5.05
C PHE A 120 -4.88 7.74 -5.35
N GLU A 121 -6.08 8.10 -4.93
CA GLU A 121 -6.73 9.40 -5.10
C GLU A 121 -6.89 10.12 -3.76
N PRO A 122 -7.11 11.45 -3.76
CA PRO A 122 -7.32 12.20 -2.52
C PRO A 122 -8.44 11.67 -1.62
N LYS A 123 -9.54 11.14 -2.19
CA LYS A 123 -10.64 10.56 -1.41
C LYS A 123 -10.22 9.31 -0.64
N ASP A 124 -9.27 8.54 -1.19
CA ASP A 124 -8.81 7.29 -0.60
C ASP A 124 -8.06 7.59 0.71
N TRP A 125 -7.43 8.76 0.81
CA TRP A 125 -6.81 9.22 2.06
C TRP A 125 -7.83 9.37 3.20
N ASP A 126 -8.97 10.01 2.95
CA ASP A 126 -10.02 10.18 3.96
C ASP A 126 -10.57 8.81 4.39
N GLU A 127 -10.75 7.88 3.44
CA GLU A 127 -11.16 6.49 3.73
C GLU A 127 -10.14 5.76 4.61
N LEU A 128 -8.83 5.96 4.38
CA LEU A 128 -7.78 5.37 5.23
C LEU A 128 -7.83 5.89 6.67
N LEU A 129 -8.18 7.16 6.87
CA LEU A 129 -8.28 7.75 8.21
C LEU A 129 -9.52 7.26 8.97
N GLU A 130 -10.56 6.81 8.28
CA GLU A 130 -11.80 6.32 8.90
C GLU A 130 -11.83 4.79 9.06
N LEU A 131 -10.71 4.11 8.79
CA LEU A 131 -10.59 2.67 8.98
C LEU A 131 -10.80 2.25 10.44
N GLU A 132 -11.51 1.15 10.61
CA GLU A 132 -11.85 0.55 11.89
C GLU A 132 -11.77 -0.97 11.79
N GLY A 133 -11.59 -1.65 12.93
CA GLY A 133 -11.59 -3.11 13.01
C GLY A 133 -10.52 -3.79 12.13
N SER A 134 -10.71 -5.08 11.84
CA SER A 134 -9.75 -5.83 11.02
C SER A 134 -9.97 -5.55 9.52
N THR A 135 -9.02 -4.87 8.89
CA THR A 135 -9.08 -4.46 7.49
C THR A 135 -7.95 -5.09 6.69
N ARG A 136 -8.18 -5.34 5.40
CA ARG A 136 -7.15 -5.77 4.44
C ARG A 136 -6.78 -4.60 3.54
N LEU A 137 -5.51 -4.24 3.49
CA LEU A 137 -4.98 -3.22 2.59
C LEU A 137 -3.87 -3.79 1.69
N PRO A 138 -3.73 -3.30 0.45
CA PRO A 138 -2.63 -3.70 -0.42
C PRO A 138 -1.26 -3.43 0.21
N VAL A 139 -0.35 -4.41 0.14
CA VAL A 139 1.03 -4.31 0.66
C VAL A 139 1.77 -3.18 -0.02
N ASP A 140 1.64 -3.01 -1.34
CA ASP A 140 2.35 -1.93 -2.04
C ASP A 140 1.90 -0.53 -1.57
N LEU A 141 0.64 -0.39 -1.13
CA LEU A 141 0.12 0.85 -0.55
C LEU A 141 0.73 1.07 0.83
N LEU A 142 0.76 0.03 1.66
CA LEU A 142 1.38 0.07 2.98
C LEU A 142 2.88 0.41 2.89
N VAL A 143 3.61 -0.22 1.97
CA VAL A 143 5.02 0.10 1.70
C VAL A 143 5.16 1.54 1.20
N GLY A 144 4.28 2.00 0.32
CA GLY A 144 4.31 3.38 -0.19
C GLY A 144 4.11 4.41 0.90
N LEU A 145 3.16 4.18 1.80
CA LEU A 145 2.92 5.02 2.97
C LEU A 145 4.12 5.00 3.93
N SER A 146 4.67 3.83 4.22
CA SER A 146 5.85 3.69 5.07
C SER A 146 7.05 4.45 4.53
N GLU A 147 7.37 4.29 3.24
CA GLU A 147 8.46 5.02 2.60
C GLU A 147 8.23 6.53 2.58
N PHE A 148 7.01 6.96 2.24
CA PHE A 148 6.67 8.37 2.19
C PHE A 148 6.86 9.05 3.55
N PHE A 149 6.39 8.42 4.63
CA PHE A 149 6.54 8.96 5.99
C PHE A 149 7.92 8.67 6.60
N GLY A 150 8.76 7.86 5.95
CA GLY A 150 10.07 7.47 6.47
C GLY A 150 10.01 6.61 7.73
N VAL A 151 8.97 5.80 7.87
CA VAL A 151 8.77 4.88 9.01
C VAL A 151 8.85 3.42 8.55
N SER A 152 9.11 2.49 9.46
CA SER A 152 9.15 1.08 9.11
C SER A 152 7.76 0.54 8.74
N TYR A 153 7.75 -0.53 7.95
CA TYR A 153 6.52 -1.25 7.60
C TYR A 153 5.84 -1.80 8.85
N GLU A 154 6.64 -2.39 9.75
CA GLU A 154 6.18 -3.01 10.99
C GLU A 154 5.53 -1.99 11.94
N TYR A 155 6.06 -0.77 12.01
CA TYR A 155 5.42 0.30 12.78
C TYR A 155 4.03 0.63 12.24
N LEU A 156 3.90 0.71 10.92
CA LEU A 156 2.63 1.09 10.31
C LEU A 156 1.58 -0.04 10.44
N THR A 157 1.99 -1.31 10.35
CA THR A 157 1.06 -2.46 10.37
C THR A 157 0.89 -3.17 11.71
N ALA A 158 1.67 -2.80 12.74
CA ALA A 158 1.56 -3.41 14.07
C ALA A 158 0.13 -3.31 14.62
N ARG A 159 -0.48 -4.46 14.91
CA ARG A 159 -1.91 -4.60 15.27
C ARG A 159 -2.32 -3.98 16.61
N ARG A 160 -1.35 -3.54 17.41
CA ARG A 160 -1.56 -2.93 18.72
C ARG A 160 -0.40 -2.02 19.04
N GLU A 161 -0.59 -1.22 20.07
CA GLU A 161 0.50 -0.49 20.72
C GLU A 161 1.50 -1.50 21.31
N ASP A 162 2.77 -1.27 21.01
CA ASP A 162 3.90 -2.05 21.50
C ASP A 162 5.06 -1.09 21.81
N GLU A 163 6.01 -1.55 22.63
CA GLU A 163 7.11 -0.71 23.12
C GLU A 163 7.98 -0.12 21.99
N ALA A 164 8.12 -0.83 20.86
CA ALA A 164 8.88 -0.32 19.72
C ALA A 164 8.11 0.80 19.01
N SER A 165 6.81 0.62 18.82
CA SER A 165 5.91 1.64 18.27
C SER A 165 5.86 2.90 19.16
N GLU A 166 5.78 2.74 20.48
CA GLU A 166 5.82 3.86 21.42
C GLU A 166 7.15 4.64 21.35
N LEU A 167 8.27 3.91 21.20
CA LEU A 167 9.59 4.53 21.08
C LEU A 167 9.71 5.35 19.78
N ILE A 168 9.30 4.79 18.64
CA ILE A 168 9.29 5.48 17.34
C ILE A 168 8.50 6.78 17.44
N GLU A 169 7.32 6.76 18.06
CA GLU A 169 6.52 7.97 18.21
C GLU A 169 7.11 8.98 19.20
N ALA A 170 7.73 8.51 20.28
CA ALA A 170 8.45 9.37 21.21
C ALA A 170 9.61 10.07 20.49
N GLU A 171 10.33 9.37 19.60
CA GLU A 171 11.37 9.93 18.75
C GLU A 171 10.81 10.98 17.79
N ILE A 172 9.71 10.71 17.09
CA ILE A 172 9.08 11.68 16.20
C ILE A 172 8.64 12.93 16.98
N ARG A 173 8.00 12.78 18.15
CA ARG A 173 7.59 13.92 19.00
C ARG A 173 8.78 14.74 19.47
N PHE A 174 9.87 14.08 19.86
CA PHE A 174 11.10 14.74 20.26
C PHE A 174 11.70 15.57 19.11
N HIS A 175 11.79 15.00 17.91
CA HIS A 175 12.27 15.72 16.73
C HIS A 175 11.40 16.91 16.38
N ARG A 176 10.08 16.76 16.42
CA ARG A 176 9.13 17.88 16.22
C ARG A 176 9.34 18.98 17.26
N ALA A 177 9.60 18.65 18.52
CA ALA A 177 9.90 19.63 19.56
C ALA A 177 11.24 20.36 19.32
N LEU A 178 12.28 19.67 18.87
CA LEU A 178 13.55 20.30 18.50
C LEU A 178 13.37 21.31 17.35
N LEU A 179 12.64 20.91 16.31
CA LEU A 179 12.34 21.79 15.17
C LEU A 179 11.52 23.01 15.61
N ALA A 180 10.50 22.81 16.45
CA ALA A 180 9.67 23.91 16.97
C ALA A 180 10.48 24.94 17.77
N THR A 181 11.50 24.50 18.51
CA THR A 181 12.34 25.37 19.35
C THR A 181 13.56 25.95 18.62
N GLY A 182 13.75 25.63 17.34
CA GLY A 182 14.93 26.06 16.56
C GLY A 182 16.25 25.43 17.03
N ALA A 183 16.21 24.44 17.92
CA ALA A 183 17.40 23.75 18.42
C ALA A 183 18.05 22.91 17.31
N THR A 184 19.27 23.25 16.92
CA THR A 184 19.99 22.55 15.86
C THR A 184 20.59 21.24 16.39
N SER A 185 19.93 20.13 16.04
CA SER A 185 20.38 18.74 16.17
C SER A 185 21.09 18.35 17.48
N ILE A 186 20.38 17.66 18.38
CA ILE A 186 21.06 16.81 19.36
C ILE A 186 21.56 15.57 18.61
N SER A 187 22.83 15.22 18.78
CA SER A 187 23.45 14.08 18.10
C SER A 187 22.64 12.81 18.36
N ALA A 188 22.26 12.05 17.32
CA ALA A 188 21.52 10.79 17.44
C ALA A 188 22.16 9.80 18.42
N ARG A 189 23.49 9.90 18.61
CA ARG A 189 24.26 9.12 19.58
C ARG A 189 23.91 9.42 21.05
N ALA A 190 23.39 10.61 21.36
CA ALA A 190 22.94 10.99 22.71
C ALA A 190 21.54 10.44 23.05
N LEU A 191 20.77 10.06 22.02
CA LEU A 191 19.42 9.48 22.15
C LEU A 191 19.46 7.95 22.19
N GLY A 192 20.48 7.34 21.56
CA GLY A 192 20.67 5.90 21.48
C GLY A 192 20.84 5.25 22.85
N GLY A 193 19.72 4.81 23.43
CA GLY A 193 19.66 4.16 24.75
C GLY A 193 18.50 4.62 25.64
N MET A 194 17.75 5.65 25.24
CA MET A 194 16.54 6.07 25.97
C MET A 194 15.33 5.24 25.58
N ASN A 195 14.48 4.91 26.56
CA ASN A 195 13.14 4.38 26.29
C ASN A 195 12.13 5.51 26.03
N ALA A 196 10.92 5.13 25.55
CA ALA A 196 9.86 6.07 25.19
C ALA A 196 9.53 7.06 26.32
N LYS A 197 9.47 6.59 27.57
CA LYS A 197 9.15 7.41 28.74
C LYS A 197 10.23 8.45 29.05
N GLN A 198 11.50 8.06 28.96
CA GLN A 198 12.62 8.98 29.15
C GLN A 198 12.63 10.06 28.07
N LEU A 199 12.42 9.66 26.82
CA LEU A 199 12.40 10.59 25.69
C LEU A 199 11.21 11.57 25.77
N ALA A 200 10.04 11.11 26.21
CA ALA A 200 8.90 11.96 26.49
C ALA A 200 9.18 12.99 27.60
N ALA A 201 9.89 12.61 28.65
CA ALA A 201 10.29 13.53 29.72
C ALA A 201 11.24 14.63 29.21
N VAL A 202 12.23 14.26 28.39
CA VAL A 202 13.15 15.24 27.76
C VAL A 202 12.40 16.17 26.81
N THR A 203 11.52 15.61 25.97
CA THR A 203 10.68 16.38 25.04
C THR A 203 9.86 17.44 25.79
N LYS A 204 9.22 17.05 26.91
CA LYS A 204 8.45 17.97 27.75
C LYS A 204 9.32 19.08 28.34
N ALA A 205 10.55 18.76 28.76
CA ALA A 205 11.47 19.75 29.29
C ALA A 205 11.86 20.79 28.23
N ILE A 206 12.19 20.36 27.01
CA ILE A 206 12.52 21.26 25.89
C ILE A 206 11.36 22.23 25.60
N LEU A 207 10.14 21.71 25.48
CA LEU A 207 8.95 22.54 25.24
C LEU A 207 8.62 23.50 26.39
N SER A 208 9.05 23.18 27.61
CA SER A 208 8.81 24.01 28.79
C SER A 208 9.80 25.18 28.89
N ILE A 209 11.01 25.04 28.34
CA ILE A 209 12.04 26.10 28.32
C ILE A 209 11.58 27.31 27.48
N GLU A 210 10.83 27.09 26.40
CA GLU A 210 10.23 28.20 25.62
C GLU A 210 9.01 28.84 26.30
N ARG A 211 8.28 28.10 27.14
CA ARG A 211 7.05 28.61 27.78
C ARG A 211 7.31 29.51 28.98
N THR A 212 8.52 29.55 29.54
CA THR A 212 8.92 30.57 30.51
C THR A 212 9.15 31.90 29.77
N PRO A 213 8.31 32.94 29.97
CA PRO A 213 8.56 34.25 29.41
C PRO A 213 9.91 34.76 29.93
N LYS A 214 10.64 35.53 29.12
CA LYS A 214 11.70 36.40 29.61
C LYS A 214 11.10 37.40 30.62
N GLU A 215 11.01 37.03 31.88
CA GLU A 215 10.84 37.99 32.96
C GLU A 215 12.16 38.72 33.14
N GLY A 216 12.13 40.05 32.98
CA GLY A 216 13.16 40.96 33.48
C GLY A 216 14.13 41.52 32.45
N THR A 217 13.66 42.49 31.66
CA THR A 217 14.46 43.70 31.37
C THR A 217 13.58 44.90 31.67
N THR A 218 13.43 45.19 32.97
CA THR A 218 13.36 46.57 33.45
C THR A 218 14.78 47.08 33.54
N GLU A 219 15.12 48.04 32.68
CA GLU A 219 15.80 49.29 33.05
C GLU A 219 15.62 50.32 31.92
#